data_AF-A0A954BD56-F1
#
_entry.id   AF-A0A954BD56-F1
#
_cell.length_a   1.000
_cell.length_b   1.000
_cell.length_c   1.000
_cell.angle_alpha   90.00
_cell.angle_beta   90.00
_cell.angle_gamma   90.00
#
_symmetry.space_group_name_H-M   'P 1'
#
loop_
_entity.id
_entity.type
_entity.pdbx_description
1 polymer ?
#
loop_
_entity_poly.entity_id
_entity_poly.type
_entity_poly.pdbx_seq_one_letter_code
_entity_poly.pdbx_strand_id
1 'polypeptide(L)'
;LRGRLKEYYDLGARFAKWRAVIDIGRGGDRSMPSYMCLRSNMHALARYAALCQEANIVPIVEPEVLMDGDHDAERCYEVTELTLKLLFEELYFARVALEGTILKPNMIVSGKKCAKQAGVEEVAEKTVRCFRSAVPAAVPGIVFLSGGQSDEDATAHLNAMNAAYADRMPWALSFSYGRALQAAPLKAWSGKPENVAAGQKAFAHRAKMNGLAQLGKWSESLESAA
;
A
#
# COMPACT_ATOMS: atom_id res chain seq x y z
N LEU A 1 21.81 3.24 10.14
CA LEU A 1 21.13 2.70 8.94
C LEU A 1 22.11 2.39 7.80
N ARG A 2 22.97 3.34 7.38
CA ARG A 2 23.94 3.15 6.27
C ARG A 2 24.73 1.82 6.32
N GLY A 3 25.34 1.48 7.46
CA GLY A 3 26.09 0.22 7.62
C GLY A 3 25.24 -1.04 7.35
N ARG A 4 24.00 -1.06 7.89
CA ARG A 4 23.05 -2.17 7.65
C ARG A 4 22.65 -2.30 6.19
N LEU A 5 22.44 -1.18 5.49
CA LEU A 5 22.05 -1.21 4.08
C LEU A 5 23.16 -1.79 3.21
N LYS A 6 24.42 -1.42 3.48
CA LYS A 6 25.56 -2.02 2.82
C LYS A 6 25.63 -3.53 3.06
N GLU A 7 25.55 -3.94 4.33
CA GLU A 7 25.54 -5.36 4.70
C GLU A 7 24.41 -6.13 4.00
N TYR A 8 23.18 -5.59 3.98
CA TYR A 8 22.05 -6.24 3.31
C TYR A 8 22.23 -6.32 1.79
N TYR A 9 22.83 -5.32 1.17
CA TYR A 9 23.19 -5.39 -0.24
C TYR A 9 24.19 -6.53 -0.50
N ASP A 10 25.22 -6.65 0.34
CA ASP A 10 26.23 -7.71 0.27
C ASP A 10 25.61 -9.10 0.51
N LEU A 11 24.54 -9.19 1.32
CA LEU A 11 23.73 -10.40 1.54
C LEU A 11 22.71 -10.70 0.41
N GLY A 12 22.58 -9.81 -0.58
CA GLY A 12 21.73 -10.02 -1.77
C GLY A 12 20.42 -9.23 -1.80
N ALA A 13 20.09 -8.43 -0.78
CA ALA A 13 18.93 -7.56 -0.83
C ALA A 13 19.10 -6.49 -1.92
N ARG A 14 18.01 -6.15 -2.62
CA ARG A 14 17.99 -5.13 -3.69
C ARG A 14 16.94 -4.04 -3.49
N PHE A 15 16.04 -4.26 -2.53
CA PHE A 15 15.10 -3.25 -2.08
C PHE A 15 14.96 -3.34 -0.56
N ALA A 16 14.48 -2.26 0.05
CA ALA A 16 14.14 -2.20 1.46
C ALA A 16 12.75 -1.60 1.64
N LYS A 17 12.19 -1.69 2.85
CA LYS A 17 10.89 -1.11 3.18
C LYS A 17 10.97 -0.35 4.50
N TRP A 18 10.41 0.86 4.55
CA TRP A 18 10.21 1.60 5.80
C TRP A 18 8.76 2.08 5.90
N ARG A 19 8.13 1.79 7.03
CA ARG A 19 6.73 2.10 7.34
C ARG A 19 6.62 3.28 8.30
N ALA A 20 5.98 4.34 7.86
CA ALA A 20 5.41 5.40 8.70
C ALA A 20 3.92 5.11 8.93
N VAL A 21 3.40 5.55 10.08
CA VAL A 21 2.02 5.27 10.49
C VAL A 21 1.34 6.58 10.83
N ILE A 22 0.22 6.86 10.17
CA ILE A 22 -0.55 8.08 10.28
C ILE A 22 -1.96 7.73 10.75
N ASP A 23 -2.32 8.13 11.97
CA ASP A 23 -3.65 7.95 12.52
C ASP A 23 -4.61 9.07 12.09
N ILE A 24 -5.89 8.73 11.95
CA ILE A 24 -7.00 9.67 11.78
C ILE A 24 -7.77 9.78 13.10
N GLY A 25 -8.11 11.01 13.50
CA GLY A 25 -8.93 11.27 14.69
C GLY A 25 -10.29 10.58 14.65
N ARG A 26 -10.82 10.26 15.84
CA ARG A 26 -12.10 9.56 16.02
C ARG A 26 -13.17 10.51 16.51
N GLY A 27 -14.45 10.16 16.34
CA GLY A 27 -15.56 10.96 16.84
C GLY A 27 -15.59 12.38 16.26
N GLY A 28 -15.12 12.54 15.01
CA GLY A 28 -15.07 13.83 14.32
C GLY A 28 -13.85 14.71 14.64
N ASP A 29 -12.88 14.22 15.43
CA ASP A 29 -11.65 14.97 15.69
C ASP A 29 -10.82 15.19 14.41
N ARG A 30 -10.71 16.45 13.98
CA ARG A 30 -9.92 16.87 12.82
C ARG A 30 -8.51 17.35 13.18
N SER A 31 -8.15 17.41 14.46
CA SER A 31 -6.80 17.80 14.90
C SER A 31 -5.74 16.70 14.65
N MET A 32 -6.19 15.46 14.44
CA MET A 32 -5.33 14.34 14.06
C MET A 32 -5.55 13.89 12.60
N PRO A 33 -4.46 13.62 11.85
CA PRO A 33 -3.06 13.76 12.26
C PRO A 33 -2.62 15.23 12.33
N SER A 34 -1.75 15.56 13.28
CA SER A 34 -1.16 16.91 13.34
C SER A 34 -0.16 17.12 12.21
N TYR A 35 0.02 18.37 11.78
CA TYR A 35 1.01 18.70 10.76
C TYR A 35 2.43 18.26 11.13
N MET A 36 2.81 18.40 12.42
CA MET A 36 4.11 17.96 12.91
C MET A 36 4.30 16.44 12.80
N CYS A 37 3.24 15.65 13.05
CA CYS A 37 3.26 14.20 12.86
C CYS A 37 3.55 13.85 11.39
N LEU A 38 2.82 14.48 10.46
CA LEU A 38 3.01 14.26 9.02
C LEU A 38 4.43 14.62 8.59
N ARG A 39 4.88 15.85 8.88
CA ARG A 39 6.23 16.33 8.50
C ARG A 39 7.34 15.46 9.06
N SER A 40 7.27 15.09 10.34
CA SER A 40 8.31 14.28 10.98
C SER A 40 8.44 12.90 10.33
N ASN A 41 7.30 12.27 10.00
CA ASN A 41 7.29 10.98 9.32
C ASN A 41 7.81 11.06 7.89
N MET A 42 7.38 12.07 7.11
CA MET A 42 7.80 12.23 5.72
C MET A 42 9.29 12.58 5.61
N HIS A 43 9.80 13.44 6.50
CA HIS A 43 11.24 13.72 6.59
C HIS A 43 12.06 12.46 6.92
N ALA A 44 11.57 11.61 7.83
CA ALA A 44 12.22 10.34 8.14
C ALA A 44 12.23 9.38 6.95
N LEU A 45 11.11 9.24 6.23
CA LEU A 45 11.01 8.44 5.00
C LEU A 45 11.96 8.93 3.91
N ALA A 46 12.08 10.25 3.72
CA ALA A 46 12.96 10.83 2.72
C ALA A 46 14.44 10.56 3.01
N ARG A 47 14.86 10.71 4.28
CA ARG A 47 16.22 10.35 4.71
C ARG A 47 16.50 8.86 4.56
N TYR A 48 15.53 8.02 4.88
CA TYR A 48 15.61 6.58 4.65
C TYR A 48 15.82 6.26 3.16
N ALA A 49 15.01 6.87 2.28
CA ALA A 49 15.06 6.63 0.85
C ALA A 49 16.41 7.05 0.24
N ALA A 50 16.92 8.23 0.62
CA ALA A 50 18.24 8.69 0.19
C ALA A 50 19.37 7.74 0.61
N LEU A 51 19.33 7.24 1.85
CA LEU A 51 20.32 6.27 2.35
C LEU A 51 20.23 4.92 1.63
N CYS A 52 19.03 4.48 1.25
CA CYS A 52 18.84 3.28 0.44
C CYS A 52 19.47 3.44 -0.94
N GLN A 53 19.22 4.55 -1.63
CA GLN A 53 19.77 4.78 -2.97
C GLN A 53 21.30 4.89 -2.95
N GLU A 54 21.89 5.54 -1.94
CA GLU A 54 23.35 5.56 -1.74
C GLU A 54 23.95 4.15 -1.65
N ALA A 55 23.20 3.20 -1.10
CA ALA A 55 23.62 1.80 -0.94
C ALA A 55 23.17 0.88 -2.09
N ASN A 56 22.71 1.42 -3.23
CA ASN A 56 22.15 0.66 -4.35
C ASN A 56 20.96 -0.25 -3.97
N ILE A 57 20.14 0.21 -3.03
CA ILE A 57 18.91 -0.45 -2.58
C ILE A 57 17.72 0.42 -3.01
N VAL A 58 16.73 -0.18 -3.68
CA VAL A 58 15.47 0.51 -4.01
C VAL A 58 14.64 0.73 -2.73
N PRO A 59 14.29 1.96 -2.33
CA PRO A 59 13.42 2.17 -1.18
C PRO A 59 11.94 2.02 -1.57
N ILE A 60 11.26 1.11 -0.87
CA ILE A 60 9.81 1.17 -0.71
C ILE A 60 9.50 2.15 0.42
N VAL A 61 8.82 3.26 0.08
CA VAL A 61 8.35 4.27 1.04
C VAL A 61 6.89 4.02 1.38
N GLU A 62 6.59 3.76 2.65
CA GLU A 62 5.26 3.35 3.11
C GLU A 62 4.67 4.35 4.11
N PRO A 63 4.02 5.44 3.65
CA PRO A 63 3.26 6.35 4.51
C PRO A 63 1.83 5.83 4.74
N GLU A 64 1.64 4.88 5.66
CA GLU A 64 0.34 4.27 5.87
C GLU A 64 -0.60 5.17 6.68
N VAL A 65 -1.66 5.67 6.04
CA VAL A 65 -2.83 6.22 6.73
C VAL A 65 -3.71 5.07 7.20
N LEU A 66 -3.91 4.97 8.50
CA LEU A 66 -4.62 3.86 9.12
C LEU A 66 -6.13 3.93 8.87
N MET A 67 -6.71 2.78 8.49
CA MET A 67 -8.16 2.61 8.34
C MET A 67 -8.89 2.40 9.69
N ASP A 68 -8.19 2.47 10.82
CA ASP A 68 -8.80 2.33 12.13
C ASP A 68 -9.54 3.62 12.50
N GLY A 69 -10.83 3.52 12.82
CA GLY A 69 -11.65 4.69 13.18
C GLY A 69 -13.04 4.64 12.56
N ASP A 70 -13.77 5.73 12.72
CA ASP A 70 -15.14 5.97 12.29
C ASP A 70 -15.25 7.00 11.15
N HIS A 71 -14.11 7.44 10.62
CA HIS A 71 -14.02 8.37 9.49
C HIS A 71 -14.57 7.78 8.19
N ASP A 72 -15.11 8.63 7.32
CA ASP A 72 -15.52 8.23 5.97
C ASP A 72 -14.34 8.21 4.99
N ALA A 73 -14.59 7.71 3.77
CA ALA A 73 -13.59 7.66 2.71
C ALA A 73 -13.11 9.06 2.28
N GLU A 74 -13.93 10.10 2.45
CA GLU A 74 -13.53 11.48 2.12
C GLU A 74 -12.49 12.00 3.11
N ARG A 75 -12.65 11.74 4.41
CA ARG A 75 -11.63 12.08 5.38
C ARG A 75 -10.33 11.28 5.16
N CYS A 76 -10.43 10.01 4.76
CA CYS A 76 -9.25 9.23 4.34
C CYS A 76 -8.56 9.88 3.12
N TYR A 77 -9.34 10.34 2.13
CA TYR A 77 -8.85 11.07 0.95
C TYR A 77 -8.06 12.33 1.38
N GLU A 78 -8.65 13.20 2.19
CA GLU A 78 -8.04 14.46 2.64
C GLU A 78 -6.67 14.21 3.31
N VAL A 79 -6.63 13.26 4.24
CA VAL A 79 -5.41 12.96 5.00
C VAL A 79 -4.35 12.31 4.12
N THR A 80 -4.76 11.39 3.24
CA THR A 80 -3.83 10.71 2.31
C THR A 80 -3.24 11.69 1.31
N GLU A 81 -4.05 12.58 0.73
CA GLU A 81 -3.57 13.56 -0.25
C GLU A 81 -2.52 14.50 0.36
N LEU A 82 -2.78 15.03 1.56
CA LEU A 82 -1.82 15.87 2.28
C LEU A 82 -0.54 15.09 2.62
N THR A 83 -0.68 13.85 3.09
CA THR A 83 0.46 12.99 3.44
C THR A 83 1.35 12.74 2.24
N LEU A 84 0.78 12.40 1.08
CA LEU A 84 1.53 12.15 -0.16
C LEU A 84 2.20 13.41 -0.68
N LYS A 85 1.51 14.57 -0.67
CA LYS A 85 2.12 15.85 -1.08
C LYS A 85 3.35 16.18 -0.23
N LEU A 86 3.25 16.00 1.09
CA LEU A 86 4.38 16.20 2.00
C LEU A 86 5.49 15.17 1.80
N LEU A 87 5.16 13.91 1.49
CA LEU A 87 6.16 12.89 1.18
C LEU A 87 7.02 13.32 -0.01
N PHE A 88 6.39 13.68 -1.13
CA PHE A 88 7.13 14.00 -2.35
C PHE A 88 7.89 15.32 -2.26
N GLU A 89 7.40 16.28 -1.47
CA GLU A 89 8.19 17.46 -1.08
C GLU A 89 9.48 17.07 -0.35
N GLU A 90 9.38 16.23 0.69
CA GLU A 90 10.55 15.79 1.46
C GLU A 90 11.51 14.92 0.63
N LEU A 91 11.00 14.04 -0.24
CA LEU A 91 11.81 13.24 -1.17
C LEU A 91 12.59 14.13 -2.15
N TYR A 92 11.95 15.20 -2.66
CA TYR A 92 12.60 16.17 -3.52
C TYR A 92 13.76 16.88 -2.80
N PHE A 93 13.52 17.40 -1.59
CA PHE A 93 14.58 18.07 -0.81
C PHE A 93 15.71 17.12 -0.37
N ALA A 94 15.39 15.84 -0.15
CA ALA A 94 16.39 14.80 0.09
C ALA A 94 17.13 14.33 -1.17
N ARG A 95 16.80 14.88 -2.35
CA ARG A 95 17.39 14.55 -3.67
C ARG A 95 17.25 13.07 -4.04
N VAL A 96 16.11 12.48 -3.68
CA VAL A 96 15.80 11.08 -4.04
C VAL A 96 15.38 11.01 -5.50
N ALA A 97 16.01 10.12 -6.28
CA ALA A 97 15.63 9.86 -7.67
C ALA A 97 14.36 9.00 -7.70
N LEU A 98 13.21 9.56 -8.08
CA LEU A 98 11.90 8.91 -7.95
C LEU A 98 11.77 7.66 -8.83
N GLU A 99 12.47 7.62 -9.97
CA GLU A 99 12.54 6.50 -10.91
C GLU A 99 13.11 5.23 -10.25
N GLY A 100 13.92 5.42 -9.19
CA GLY A 100 14.49 4.35 -8.39
C GLY A 100 13.78 4.15 -7.05
N THR A 101 12.47 4.42 -6.96
CA THR A 101 11.67 4.25 -5.74
C THR A 101 10.40 3.44 -6.01
N ILE A 102 9.75 2.94 -4.94
CA ILE A 102 8.42 2.35 -5.01
C ILE A 102 7.56 2.95 -3.90
N LEU A 103 6.34 3.39 -4.24
CA LEU A 103 5.39 3.88 -3.24
C LEU A 103 4.56 2.71 -2.71
N LYS A 104 4.41 2.61 -1.39
CA LYS A 104 3.50 1.65 -0.72
C LYS A 104 2.48 2.38 0.14
N PRO A 105 1.36 2.83 -0.42
CA PRO A 105 0.35 3.59 0.30
C PRO A 105 -0.83 2.70 0.71
N ASN A 106 -1.72 3.23 1.55
CA ASN A 106 -3.08 2.74 1.73
C ASN A 106 -3.95 3.07 0.49
N MET A 107 -5.05 2.32 0.32
CA MET A 107 -6.16 2.74 -0.54
C MET A 107 -7.04 3.76 0.22
N ILE A 108 -7.89 4.48 -0.50
CA ILE A 108 -8.85 5.41 0.09
C ILE A 108 -10.11 4.65 0.47
N VAL A 109 -10.22 4.29 1.75
CA VAL A 109 -11.31 3.47 2.30
C VAL A 109 -12.00 4.18 3.46
N SER A 110 -13.24 3.80 3.75
CA SER A 110 -13.88 4.17 5.01
C SER A 110 -13.17 3.52 6.19
N GLY A 111 -13.19 4.18 7.34
CA GLY A 111 -12.72 3.59 8.59
C GLY A 111 -13.54 2.36 8.96
N LYS A 112 -12.93 1.38 9.63
CA LYS A 112 -13.59 0.10 9.99
C LYS A 112 -14.89 0.24 10.79
N LYS A 113 -15.04 1.33 11.55
CA LYS A 113 -16.23 1.63 12.36
C LYS A 113 -17.14 2.68 11.71
N CYS A 114 -16.84 3.11 10.48
CA CYS A 114 -17.71 4.02 9.75
C CYS A 114 -19.04 3.31 9.46
N ALA A 115 -20.15 3.97 9.78
CA ALA A 115 -21.49 3.41 9.58
C ALA A 115 -21.78 3.12 8.10
N LYS A 116 -21.15 3.87 7.18
CA LYS A 116 -21.26 3.68 5.73
C LYS A 116 -19.90 3.34 5.14
N GLN A 117 -19.74 2.08 4.76
CA GLN A 117 -18.56 1.63 4.03
C GLN A 117 -18.66 2.07 2.55
N ALA A 118 -17.55 2.59 2.00
CA ALA A 118 -17.44 2.88 0.59
C ALA A 118 -17.45 1.58 -0.22
N GLY A 119 -18.13 1.60 -1.38
CA GLY A 119 -18.14 0.46 -2.31
C GLY A 119 -16.84 0.35 -3.10
N VAL A 120 -16.68 -0.75 -3.83
CA VAL A 120 -15.43 -1.07 -4.55
C VAL A 120 -15.09 0.00 -5.60
N GLU A 121 -16.09 0.44 -6.36
CA GLU A 121 -15.94 1.46 -7.41
C GLU A 121 -15.62 2.83 -6.82
N GLU A 122 -16.22 3.18 -5.67
CA GLU A 122 -15.95 4.43 -4.97
C GLU A 122 -14.51 4.46 -4.43
N VAL A 123 -14.06 3.37 -3.81
CA VAL A 123 -12.67 3.23 -3.34
C VAL A 123 -11.70 3.37 -4.51
N ALA A 124 -11.98 2.71 -5.64
CA ALA A 124 -11.14 2.80 -6.82
C ALA A 124 -11.06 4.22 -7.39
N GLU A 125 -12.22 4.88 -7.58
CA GLU A 125 -12.29 6.26 -8.09
C GLU A 125 -11.53 7.24 -7.20
N LYS A 126 -11.82 7.22 -5.88
CA LYS A 126 -11.18 8.12 -4.92
C LYS A 126 -9.68 7.88 -4.83
N THR A 127 -9.24 6.63 -4.86
CA THR A 127 -7.81 6.29 -4.79
C THR A 127 -7.06 6.80 -6.01
N VAL A 128 -7.57 6.52 -7.22
CA VAL A 128 -6.95 6.99 -8.47
C VAL A 128 -6.93 8.51 -8.52
N ARG A 129 -8.03 9.17 -8.14
CA ARG A 129 -8.12 10.64 -8.10
C ARG A 129 -7.11 11.27 -7.14
N CYS A 130 -7.01 10.72 -5.92
CA CYS A 130 -6.05 11.18 -4.91
C CYS A 130 -4.62 11.09 -5.44
N PHE A 131 -4.28 9.96 -6.07
CA PHE A 131 -2.91 9.68 -6.46
C PHE A 131 -2.51 10.50 -7.69
N ARG A 132 -3.42 10.68 -8.66
CA ARG A 132 -3.24 11.64 -9.77
C ARG A 132 -2.99 13.08 -9.31
N SER A 133 -3.44 13.44 -8.12
CA SER A 133 -3.29 14.78 -7.56
C SER A 133 -2.03 14.97 -6.71
N ALA A 134 -1.34 13.89 -6.31
CA ALA A 134 -0.26 13.94 -5.32
C ALA A 134 1.01 13.17 -5.68
N VAL A 135 0.93 12.16 -6.55
CA VAL A 135 2.08 11.31 -6.93
C VAL A 135 2.68 11.85 -8.23
N PRO A 136 4.02 12.05 -8.32
CA PRO A 136 4.68 12.39 -9.58
C PRO A 136 4.73 11.21 -10.57
N ALA A 137 4.58 11.48 -11.86
CA ALA A 137 4.65 10.46 -12.93
C ALA A 137 5.98 9.68 -12.99
N ALA A 138 7.06 10.24 -12.43
CA ALA A 138 8.39 9.61 -12.41
C ALA A 138 8.49 8.38 -11.48
N VAL A 139 7.56 8.20 -10.53
CA VAL A 139 7.51 6.99 -9.70
C VAL A 139 7.17 5.80 -10.60
N PRO A 140 7.94 4.71 -10.65
CA PRO A 140 7.68 3.63 -11.61
C PRO A 140 6.47 2.77 -11.23
N GLY A 141 6.16 2.66 -9.95
CA GLY A 141 5.08 1.79 -9.49
C GLY A 141 4.60 2.05 -8.07
N ILE A 142 3.36 1.66 -7.85
CA ILE A 142 2.64 1.79 -6.58
C ILE A 142 2.17 0.40 -6.17
N VAL A 143 2.61 -0.04 -5.00
CA VAL A 143 2.28 -1.36 -4.45
C VAL A 143 1.43 -1.20 -3.19
N PHE A 144 0.12 -1.41 -3.28
CA PHE A 144 -0.75 -1.15 -2.14
C PHE A 144 -0.49 -2.11 -0.98
N LEU A 145 -0.60 -1.60 0.25
CA LEU A 145 -0.80 -2.43 1.43
C LEU A 145 -2.28 -2.85 1.53
N SER A 146 -2.55 -4.04 2.05
CA SER A 146 -3.93 -4.50 2.24
C SER A 146 -4.59 -3.86 3.46
N GLY A 147 -3.80 -3.31 4.38
CA GLY A 147 -4.31 -2.80 5.66
C GLY A 147 -5.02 -3.94 6.39
N GLY A 148 -6.21 -3.64 6.94
CA GLY A 148 -7.10 -4.59 7.59
C GLY A 148 -8.31 -5.01 6.75
N GLN A 149 -8.24 -4.86 5.43
CA GLN A 149 -9.25 -5.37 4.50
C GLN A 149 -9.30 -6.90 4.52
N SER A 150 -10.42 -7.47 4.08
CA SER A 150 -10.48 -8.90 3.77
C SER A 150 -9.56 -9.23 2.58
N ASP A 151 -9.33 -10.53 2.39
CA ASP A 151 -8.53 -11.03 1.27
C ASP A 151 -9.19 -10.60 -0.06
N GLU A 152 -10.49 -10.82 -0.18
CA GLU A 152 -11.31 -10.55 -1.36
C GLU A 152 -11.48 -9.05 -1.63
N ASP A 153 -11.73 -8.22 -0.60
CA ASP A 153 -11.88 -6.77 -0.78
C ASP A 153 -10.58 -6.13 -1.30
N ALA A 154 -9.43 -6.55 -0.76
CA ALA A 154 -8.13 -6.04 -1.22
C ALA A 154 -7.91 -6.36 -2.72
N THR A 155 -8.29 -7.58 -3.14
CA THR A 155 -8.24 -8.00 -4.54
C THR A 155 -9.23 -7.23 -5.41
N ALA A 156 -10.48 -7.07 -4.96
CA ALA A 156 -11.55 -6.38 -5.68
C ALA A 156 -11.20 -4.91 -5.93
N HIS A 157 -10.72 -4.20 -4.90
CA HIS A 157 -10.30 -2.80 -5.04
C HIS A 157 -9.13 -2.63 -6.01
N LEU A 158 -8.09 -3.48 -5.89
CA LEU A 158 -6.97 -3.45 -6.83
C LEU A 158 -7.41 -3.73 -8.27
N ASN A 159 -8.31 -4.70 -8.45
CA ASN A 159 -8.87 -5.06 -9.74
C ASN A 159 -9.65 -3.91 -10.36
N ALA A 160 -10.56 -3.29 -9.60
CA ALA A 160 -11.38 -2.19 -10.06
C ALA A 160 -10.52 -1.00 -10.52
N MET A 161 -9.46 -0.67 -9.79
CA MET A 161 -8.51 0.38 -10.22
C MET A 161 -7.84 0.05 -11.55
N ASN A 162 -7.27 -1.15 -11.70
CA ASN A 162 -6.59 -1.53 -12.93
C ASN A 162 -7.55 -1.70 -14.11
N ALA A 163 -8.72 -2.29 -13.90
CA ALA A 163 -9.70 -2.53 -14.96
C ALA A 163 -10.30 -1.23 -15.52
N ALA A 164 -10.60 -0.25 -14.65
CA ALA A 164 -11.30 0.97 -15.06
C ALA A 164 -10.38 2.15 -15.39
N TYR A 165 -9.13 2.17 -14.88
CA TYR A 165 -8.29 3.36 -14.92
C TYR A 165 -6.87 3.15 -15.44
N ALA A 166 -6.46 1.95 -15.86
CA ALA A 166 -5.09 1.68 -16.32
C ALA A 166 -4.58 2.71 -17.35
N ASP A 167 -5.39 3.04 -18.37
CA ASP A 167 -5.01 4.00 -19.43
C ASP A 167 -5.02 5.47 -18.97
N ARG A 168 -5.36 5.74 -17.70
CA ARG A 168 -5.49 7.09 -17.13
C ARG A 168 -4.45 7.37 -16.05
N MET A 169 -3.50 6.47 -15.83
CA MET A 169 -2.48 6.57 -14.80
C MET A 169 -1.10 6.35 -15.39
N PRO A 170 -0.09 7.13 -14.98
CA PRO A 170 1.28 6.96 -15.48
C PRO A 170 2.06 5.87 -14.72
N TRP A 171 1.47 5.24 -13.71
CA TRP A 171 2.11 4.26 -12.83
C TRP A 171 1.53 2.88 -13.00
N ALA A 172 2.36 1.85 -12.81
CA ALA A 172 1.86 0.51 -12.56
C ALA A 172 1.25 0.43 -11.14
N LEU A 173 0.01 -0.05 -11.03
CA LEU A 173 -0.61 -0.39 -9.75
C LEU A 173 -0.51 -1.88 -9.48
N SER A 174 0.01 -2.25 -8.31
CA SER A 174 0.16 -3.64 -7.88
C SER A 174 -0.01 -3.76 -6.36
N PHE A 175 0.45 -4.85 -5.76
CA PHE A 175 0.24 -5.17 -4.35
C PHE A 175 1.55 -5.49 -3.62
N SER A 176 1.61 -5.10 -2.34
CA SER A 176 2.62 -5.52 -1.37
C SER A 176 1.90 -6.00 -0.11
N TYR A 177 1.29 -7.17 -0.22
CA TYR A 177 0.40 -7.72 0.81
C TYR A 177 1.12 -8.66 1.78
N GLY A 178 0.78 -8.51 3.06
CA GLY A 178 1.10 -9.48 4.10
C GLY A 178 -0.13 -10.32 4.38
N ARG A 179 -1.05 -9.80 5.21
CA ARG A 179 -2.29 -10.49 5.60
C ARG A 179 -3.10 -10.99 4.41
N ALA A 180 -3.38 -10.16 3.41
CA ALA A 180 -4.20 -10.53 2.25
C ALA A 180 -3.60 -11.63 1.32
N LEU A 181 -2.35 -12.05 1.59
CA LEU A 181 -1.71 -13.20 0.95
C LEU A 181 -1.49 -14.38 1.91
N GLN A 182 -1.49 -14.15 3.22
CA GLN A 182 -1.03 -15.14 4.21
C GLN A 182 -2.13 -15.59 5.18
N ALA A 183 -3.25 -14.88 5.31
CA ALA A 183 -4.33 -15.26 6.22
C ALA A 183 -4.92 -16.64 5.88
N ALA A 184 -5.35 -16.85 4.63
CA ALA A 184 -5.85 -18.14 4.17
C ALA A 184 -4.79 -19.28 4.25
N PRO A 185 -3.54 -19.08 3.79
CA PRO A 185 -2.48 -20.10 3.94
C PRO A 185 -2.16 -20.48 5.38
N LEU A 186 -2.07 -19.51 6.29
CA LEU A 186 -1.81 -19.77 7.71
C LEU A 186 -2.94 -20.59 8.32
N LYS A 187 -4.20 -20.29 7.99
CA LYS A 187 -5.36 -21.06 8.42
C LYS A 187 -5.32 -22.49 7.87
N ALA A 188 -5.04 -22.66 6.58
CA ALA A 188 -4.96 -23.98 5.94
C ALA A 188 -3.81 -24.83 6.50
N TRP A 189 -2.64 -24.23 6.73
CA TRP A 189 -1.48 -24.90 7.31
C TRP A 189 -1.70 -25.27 8.78
N SER A 190 -2.24 -24.37 9.59
CA SER A 190 -2.50 -24.60 11.03
C SER A 190 -1.27 -25.06 11.84
N GLY A 191 -0.05 -24.75 11.39
CA GLY A 191 1.19 -25.16 12.05
C GLY A 191 1.55 -26.64 11.91
N LYS A 192 0.82 -27.40 11.07
CA LYS A 192 0.94 -28.86 10.96
C LYS A 192 1.78 -29.25 9.73
N PRO A 193 2.86 -30.04 9.87
CA PRO A 193 3.69 -30.47 8.73
C PRO A 193 2.90 -31.16 7.62
N GLU A 194 1.89 -31.96 7.95
CA GLU A 194 1.02 -32.65 7.00
C GLU A 194 0.18 -31.69 6.14
N ASN A 195 -0.04 -30.45 6.61
CA ASN A 195 -0.85 -29.45 5.91
C ASN A 195 -0.01 -28.46 5.08
N VAL A 196 1.30 -28.67 4.93
CA VAL A 196 2.16 -27.78 4.14
C VAL A 196 1.62 -27.62 2.71
N ALA A 197 1.21 -28.72 2.06
CA ALA A 197 0.64 -28.68 0.72
C ALA A 197 -0.66 -27.87 0.65
N ALA A 198 -1.52 -27.96 1.68
CA ALA A 198 -2.75 -27.18 1.76
C ALA A 198 -2.45 -25.67 1.92
N GLY A 199 -1.48 -25.32 2.76
CA GLY A 199 -1.00 -23.93 2.90
C GLY A 199 -0.43 -23.37 1.60
N GLN A 200 0.39 -24.15 0.89
CA GLN A 200 0.94 -23.77 -0.42
C GLN A 200 -0.15 -23.58 -1.48
N LYS A 201 -1.14 -24.47 -1.54
CA LYS A 201 -2.28 -24.36 -2.47
C LYS A 201 -3.07 -23.07 -2.21
N ALA A 202 -3.38 -22.77 -0.96
CA ALA A 202 -4.06 -21.54 -0.57
C ALA A 202 -3.22 -20.29 -0.93
N PHE A 203 -1.89 -20.35 -0.76
CA PHE A 203 -1.03 -19.21 -1.07
C PHE A 203 -0.97 -18.97 -2.58
N ALA A 204 -0.80 -20.03 -3.36
CA ALA A 204 -0.79 -19.97 -4.82
C ALA A 204 -2.12 -19.42 -5.36
N HIS A 205 -3.24 -19.82 -4.76
CA HIS A 205 -4.55 -19.27 -5.11
C HIS A 205 -4.61 -17.75 -4.84
N ARG A 206 -4.28 -17.29 -3.63
CA ARG A 206 -4.29 -15.85 -3.30
C ARG A 206 -3.31 -15.04 -4.16
N ALA A 207 -2.14 -15.59 -4.45
CA ALA A 207 -1.17 -14.97 -5.36
C ALA A 207 -1.74 -14.83 -6.78
N LYS A 208 -2.42 -15.86 -7.29
CA LYS A 208 -3.09 -15.83 -8.60
C LYS A 208 -4.21 -14.80 -8.64
N MET A 209 -5.04 -14.71 -7.61
CA MET A 209 -6.15 -13.75 -7.55
C MET A 209 -5.64 -12.31 -7.60
N ASN A 210 -4.65 -11.98 -6.78
CA ASN A 210 -4.03 -10.66 -6.79
C ASN A 210 -3.25 -10.37 -8.09
N GLY A 211 -2.64 -11.38 -8.70
CA GLY A 211 -2.01 -11.27 -10.03
C GLY A 211 -3.03 -10.95 -11.13
N LEU A 212 -4.22 -11.55 -11.09
CA LEU A 212 -5.31 -11.22 -12.01
C LEU A 212 -5.88 -9.82 -11.75
N ALA A 213 -5.98 -9.42 -10.48
CA ALA A 213 -6.41 -8.07 -10.11
C ALA A 213 -5.44 -6.98 -10.60
N GLN A 214 -4.12 -7.25 -10.55
CA GLN A 214 -3.11 -6.37 -11.13
C GLN A 214 -3.34 -6.15 -12.64
N LEU A 215 -3.84 -7.17 -13.35
CA LEU A 215 -4.16 -7.10 -14.77
C LEU A 215 -5.58 -6.56 -15.06
N GLY A 216 -6.39 -6.26 -14.04
CA GLY A 216 -7.79 -5.88 -14.21
C GLY A 216 -8.68 -7.03 -14.73
N LYS A 217 -8.29 -8.29 -14.46
CA LYS A 217 -8.93 -9.51 -15.00
C LYS A 217 -9.50 -10.43 -13.91
N TRP A 218 -9.55 -9.98 -12.67
CA TRP A 218 -10.15 -10.75 -11.59
C TRP A 218 -11.68 -10.58 -11.58
N SER A 219 -12.38 -11.63 -11.17
CA SER A 219 -13.81 -11.63 -10.89
C SER A 219 -14.09 -12.55 -9.69
N GLU A 220 -15.13 -12.24 -8.92
CA GLU A 220 -15.50 -12.96 -7.70
C GLU A 220 -15.71 -14.47 -7.93
N SER A 221 -16.20 -14.87 -9.10
CA SER A 221 -16.37 -16.27 -9.49
C SER A 221 -15.08 -17.10 -9.45
N LEU A 222 -13.91 -16.47 -9.53
CA LEU A 222 -12.62 -17.14 -9.51
C LEU A 222 -12.18 -17.55 -8.10
N GLU A 223 -12.73 -16.94 -7.04
CA GLU A 223 -12.42 -17.27 -5.65
C GLU A 223 -12.93 -18.67 -5.27
N SER A 224 -14.03 -19.13 -5.88
CA SER A 224 -14.62 -20.45 -5.62
C SER A 224 -13.83 -21.63 -6.23
N ALA A 225 -12.78 -21.35 -7.01
CA ALA A 225 -11.99 -22.36 -7.72
C ALA A 225 -10.79 -22.89 -6.90
N ALA A 226 -10.75 -22.65 -5.59
CA ALA A 226 -9.65 -23.02 -4.67
C ALA A 226 -9.69 -24.47 -4.21
#